data_AF-A0A645J748-F1
#
_entry.id   AF-A0A645J748-F1
#
_cell.length_a   1.000
_cell.length_b   1.000
_cell.length_c   1.000
_cell.angle_alpha   90.00
_cell.angle_beta   90.00
_cell.angle_gamma   90.00
#
_symmetry.space_group_name_H-M   'P 1'
#
loop_
_entity.id
_entity.type
_entity.pdbx_description
1 polymer ?
#
loop_
_entity_poly.entity_id
_entity_poly.type
_entity_poly.pdbx_seq_one_letter_code
_entity_poly.pdbx_strand_id
1 'polypeptide(L)' 'MKDRLLNIQRTVENSSSFSFEDCRPVFEKLKEYYRHQYQLLQSFEKDPGRLKTNSGIIAGWMDEIQKILDAAP' A
#
# COMPACT_ATOMS: atom_id res chain seq x y z
N MET A 1 -13.46 11.71 2.44
CA MET A 1 -12.65 10.78 1.61
C MET A 1 -12.56 11.28 0.17
N LYS A 2 -13.69 11.63 -0.45
CA LYS A 2 -13.78 12.28 -1.77
C LYS A 2 -12.94 13.56 -1.90
N ASP A 3 -12.91 14.39 -0.86
CA ASP A 3 -12.16 15.65 -0.88
C ASP A 3 -10.64 15.45 -0.90
N ARG A 4 -10.16 14.37 -0.26
CA ARG A 4 -8.73 14.01 -0.30
C ARG A 4 -8.31 13.53 -1.68
N LEU A 5 -9.17 12.75 -2.35
CA LEU A 5 -8.93 12.27 -3.71
C LEU A 5 -8.92 13.43 -4.72
N LEU A 6 -9.86 14.38 -4.59
CA LEU A 6 -9.89 15.58 -5.43
C LEU A 6 -8.68 16.50 -5.21
N ASN A 7 -8.17 16.56 -3.98
CA ASN A 7 -6.99 17.35 -3.68
C ASN A 7 -5.72 16.70 -4.27
N ILE A 8 -5.59 15.38 -4.15
CA ILE A 8 -4.50 14.62 -4.79
C ILE A 8 -4.53 14.81 -6.31
N GLN A 9 -5.71 14.72 -6.93
CA GLN A 9 -5.89 14.92 -8.36
C GLN A 9 -5.42 16.32 -8.80
N ARG A 10 -5.85 17.38 -8.10
CA ARG A 10 -5.42 18.75 -8.41
C ARG A 10 -3.93 18.98 -8.20
N THR A 11 -3.31 18.33 -7.21
CA THR A 11 -1.87 18.45 -6.96
C THR A 11 -1.05 17.76 -8.07
N VAL A 12 -1.54 16.62 -8.56
CA VAL A 12 -0.95 15.90 -9.70
C VAL A 12 -1.09 16.69 -11.01
N GLU A 13 -2.25 17.33 -11.23
CA GLU A 13 -2.52 18.10 -12.46
C GLU A 13 -1.76 19.43 -12.55
N ASN A 14 -1.37 20.04 -11.42
CA ASN A 14 -0.76 21.37 -11.38
C ASN A 14 0.75 21.41 -11.12
N SER A 15 1.41 20.28 -10.81
CA SER A 15 2.84 20.25 -10.54
C SER A 15 3.63 19.67 -11.71
N SER A 16 4.45 20.51 -12.34
CA SER A 16 5.45 20.10 -13.33
C SER A 16 6.62 19.28 -12.76
N SER A 17 6.50 18.74 -11.54
CA SER A 17 7.38 17.69 -11.01
C SER A 17 6.77 17.08 -9.74
N PHE A 18 5.85 16.14 -9.92
CA PHE A 18 5.42 15.28 -8.81
C PHE A 18 6.60 14.41 -8.37
N SER A 19 7.12 14.62 -7.17
CA SER A 19 8.28 13.89 -6.67
C SER A 19 7.85 12.59 -5.98
N PHE A 20 8.78 11.63 -5.87
CA PHE A 20 8.50 10.43 -5.08
C PHE A 20 8.16 10.77 -3.63
N GLU A 21 8.82 11.79 -3.05
CA GLU A 21 8.61 12.22 -1.67
C GLU A 21 7.16 12.66 -1.38
N ASP A 22 6.49 13.25 -2.38
CA ASP A 22 5.08 13.61 -2.26
C ASP A 22 4.17 12.36 -2.13
N CYS A 23 4.63 11.23 -2.66
CA CYS A 23 3.92 9.95 -2.69
C CYS A 23 4.34 9.00 -1.56
N ARG A 24 5.52 9.17 -0.96
CA ARG A 24 6.05 8.32 0.12
C ARG A 24 5.02 8.09 1.25
N PRO A 25 4.31 9.11 1.77
CA PRO A 25 3.31 8.89 2.83
C PRO A 25 2.10 8.06 2.39
N VAL A 26 1.81 8.01 1.08
CA VAL A 26 0.73 7.17 0.52
C VAL A 26 1.19 5.72 0.49
N PHE A 27 2.43 5.45 0.06
CA PHE A 27 2.99 4.09 0.07
C PHE A 27 3.14 3.54 1.49
N GLU A 28 3.59 4.34 2.45
CA GLU A 28 3.63 3.93 3.87
C GLU A 28 2.25 3.53 4.39
N LYS A 29 1.22 4.35 4.12
CA LYS A 29 -0.17 4.03 4.48
C LYS A 29 -0.69 2.78 3.79
N LEU A 30 -0.32 2.58 2.53
CA LEU A 30 -0.71 1.40 1.76
C LEU A 30 -0.07 0.13 2.34
N LYS A 31 1.21 0.19 2.72
CA LYS A 31 1.89 -0.91 3.42
C LYS A 31 1.22 -1.22 4.75
N GLU A 32 0.89 -0.20 5.53
CA GLU A 32 0.18 -0.36 6.80
C GLU A 32 -1.22 -0.96 6.63
N TYR A 33 -1.94 -0.55 5.59
CA TYR A 33 -3.21 -1.15 5.23
C TYR A 33 -3.07 -2.66 4.96
N TYR A 34 -2.09 -3.05 4.14
CA TYR A 34 -1.87 -4.48 3.86
C TYR A 34 -1.38 -5.27 5.06
N ARG A 35 -0.61 -4.64 5.96
CA ARG A 35 -0.24 -5.25 7.25
C ARG A 35 -1.48 -5.57 8.08
N HIS A 36 -2.44 -4.65 8.13
CA HIS A 36 -3.71 -4.89 8.81
C HIS A 36 -4.54 -5.99 8.12
N GLN A 37 -4.61 -5.99 6.79
CA GLN A 37 -5.30 -7.05 6.04
C GLN A 37 -4.68 -8.43 6.27
N TYR A 38 -3.35 -8.50 6.36
CA TYR A 38 -2.64 -9.73 6.70
C TYR A 38 -3.07 -10.27 8.07
N GLN A 39 -3.18 -9.40 9.08
CA GLN A 39 -3.63 -9.77 10.43
C GLN A 39 -5.09 -10.24 10.43
N LEU A 40 -5.98 -9.55 9.72
CA LEU A 40 -7.38 -9.95 9.58
C LEU A 40 -7.52 -11.32 8.90
N LEU A 41 -6.70 -11.59 7.88
CA LEU A 41 -6.72 -12.86 7.16
C LEU A 41 -6.45 -14.05 8.10
N GLN A 42 -5.53 -13.91 9.07
CA GLN A 42 -5.18 -14.99 10.01
C GLN A 42 -6.37 -15.44 10.87
N SER A 43 -7.29 -14.55 11.20
CA SER A 43 -8.46 -14.88 12.01
C SER A 43 -9.68 -15.26 11.16
N PHE A 44 -9.75 -14.77 9.92
CA PHE A 44 -10.89 -14.98 9.02
C PHE A 44 -10.82 -16.31 8.24
N GLU A 45 -9.70 -16.60 7.58
CA GLU A 45 -9.59 -17.78 6.70
C GLU A 45 -9.34 -19.05 7.52
N LYS A 46 -10.19 -20.06 7.34
CA LYS A 46 -10.14 -21.33 8.07
C LYS A 46 -9.49 -22.44 7.28
N ASP A 47 -9.45 -22.31 5.95
CA ASP A 47 -8.74 -23.24 5.10
C ASP A 47 -7.23 -22.94 5.13
N PRO A 48 -6.38 -23.88 5.61
CA PRO A 48 -4.96 -23.63 5.75
C PRO A 48 -4.23 -23.39 4.42
N GLY A 49 -4.70 -23.98 3.32
CA GLY A 49 -4.10 -23.83 2.00
C GLY A 49 -4.36 -22.45 1.42
N ARG A 50 -5.60 -21.97 1.53
CA ARG A 50 -5.99 -20.60 1.18
C ARG A 50 -5.32 -19.59 2.09
N LEU A 51 -5.24 -19.85 3.39
CA LEU A 51 -4.55 -18.99 4.34
C LEU A 51 -3.09 -18.79 3.93
N LYS A 52 -2.36 -19.88 3.66
CA LYS A 52 -0.97 -19.81 3.20
C LYS A 52 -0.83 -19.02 1.89
N THR A 53 -1.67 -19.32 0.92
CA THR A 53 -1.63 -18.69 -0.41
C THR A 53 -1.90 -17.19 -0.31
N ASN A 54 -2.99 -16.80 0.34
CA ASN A 54 -3.40 -15.40 0.47
C ASN A 54 -2.43 -14.61 1.36
N SER A 55 -1.89 -15.23 2.42
CA SER A 55 -0.85 -14.61 3.26
C SER A 55 0.40 -14.32 2.45
N GLY A 56 0.82 -15.25 1.59
CA GLY A 56 1.96 -15.05 0.69
C GLY A 56 1.75 -13.91 -0.31
N ILE A 57 0.55 -13.78 -0.87
CA ILE A 57 0.19 -12.68 -1.78
C ILE A 57 0.29 -11.33 -1.08
N ILE A 58 -0.33 -11.19 0.10
CA ILE A 58 -0.32 -9.93 0.86
C ILE A 58 1.10 -9.58 1.31
N ALA A 59 1.88 -10.57 1.76
CA ALA A 59 3.29 -10.37 2.10
C ALA A 59 4.10 -9.87 0.90
N GLY A 60 3.90 -10.48 -0.28
CA GLY A 60 4.55 -10.04 -1.51
C GLY A 60 4.22 -8.59 -1.88
N TRP A 61 2.97 -8.15 -1.71
CA TRP A 61 2.62 -6.74 -1.92
C TRP A 61 3.31 -5.80 -0.96
N MET A 62 3.42 -6.17 0.33
CA MET A 62 4.16 -5.37 1.31
C MET A 62 5.65 -5.28 0.98
N ASP A 63 6.26 -6.37 0.50
CA ASP A 63 7.65 -6.40 0.08
C ASP A 63 7.90 -5.51 -1.15
N GLU A 64 7.03 -5.55 -2.16
CA GLU A 64 7.10 -4.67 -3.32
C GLU A 64 6.97 -3.20 -2.92
N ILE A 65 6.04 -2.86 -2.03
CA ILE A 65 5.90 -1.49 -1.51
C ILE A 65 7.17 -1.07 -0.74
N GLN A 66 7.78 -1.97 0.03
CA GLN A 66 9.01 -1.67 0.75
C GLN A 66 10.17 -1.38 -0.22
N LYS A 67 10.33 -2.18 -1.28
CA LYS A 67 11.33 -1.91 -2.33
C LYS A 67 11.13 -0.55 -2.97
N ILE A 68 9.88 -0.14 -3.22
CA ILE A 68 9.55 1.17 -3.76
C ILE A 68 9.98 2.28 -2.77
N LEU A 69 9.70 2.11 -1.47
CA LEU A 69 10.09 3.06 -0.42
C LEU A 69 11.62 3.16 -0.25
N ASP A 70 12.34 2.05 -0.41
CA ASP A 70 13.81 1.97 -0.26
C ASP A 70 14.57 2.45 -1.51
N ALA A 71 13.97 2.33 -2.70
CA ALA A 71 14.58 2.73 -3.96
C ALA A 71 14.55 4.25 -4.19
N ALA A 72 13.79 4.98 -3.38
CA ALA A 72 13.69 6.42 -3.49
C ALA A 72 14.83 7.13 -2.73
N PRO A 73 15.44 8.17 -3.35
CA PRO A 73 16.62 8.86 -2.82
C PRO A 73 16.38 9.61 -1.51
#